data_AF-A0A180GKP4-F1
#
_entry.id   AF-A0A180GKP4-F1
#
_cell.length_a   1.000
_cell.length_b   1.000
_cell.length_c   1.000
_cell.angle_alpha   90.00
_cell.angle_beta   90.00
_cell.angle_gamma   90.00
#
_symmetry.space_group_name_H-M   'P 1'
#
loop_
_entity.id
_entity.type
_entity.pdbx_description
1 polymer ?
#
loop_
_entity_poly.entity_id
_entity_poly.type
_entity_poly.pdbx_seq_one_letter_code
_entity_poly.pdbx_strand_id
1 'polypeptide(L)'
;MFIGPPPQIISHAYPFCSGYMGVVTPMERVLARMELGPSVLVSSSYDLNKPIIFVSMNYRLGSFGFLNSDDLPVEDLQVGLKDQIACLKWLKLNIKAFGGDPKKITLWGQSAGAIAVSTLVTYLYDSPSSTLFRAAIMDSGSPTSHTVPAVHVYDRPGMPYNLLVNGTGCDSPTTVKGARRSRKSRKSQKSRSAQVDRLECLRELDYNVLLNASLALLRTPPFSRQVTVWGPSYKAGSIIDRRPSERLADDDFIKIPMILGSNKDEGALAAVGPSIAFRGPPEDSDAYFYSYMSNSSVLDLQQVDKQVYEKVAELYPDEPSLGSPFDTGNRTFGLPRIFKRLAAWYGDLHYQAPKRFWARKASPHQPVYVYYFDGPPASNDHAYGGVSHSSELPLIFGNLDEEDLSITEVKEYRALAERVRNRYISFVYELNPGDDWPAYTPRAKKVMRFNKKIIEGELIEDDWRAEQLEYLNSEPAQNTYFT
;
A
#
# COMPACT_ATOMS: atom_id res chain seq x y z
N MET A 1 -4.54 -2.78 -17.72
CA MET A 1 -3.93 -2.12 -16.55
C MET A 1 -5.05 -1.79 -15.55
N PHE A 2 -4.85 -1.94 -14.23
CA PHE A 2 -5.92 -2.13 -13.24
C PHE A 2 -6.13 -0.97 -12.23
N ILE A 3 -7.24 -0.20 -12.25
CA ILE A 3 -7.87 0.58 -11.12
C ILE A 3 -9.33 1.01 -11.51
N GLY A 4 -10.42 0.81 -10.69
CA GLY A 4 -11.91 1.07 -10.91
C GLY A 4 -12.39 2.37 -11.62
N PRO A 5 -13.41 2.42 -12.57
CA PRO A 5 -14.87 2.77 -12.34
C PRO A 5 -15.90 2.31 -13.47
N PRO A 6 -17.19 2.76 -13.64
CA PRO A 6 -18.31 3.32 -12.79
C PRO A 6 -19.68 2.53 -12.90
N PRO A 7 -20.78 2.95 -12.20
CA PRO A 7 -21.92 3.58 -12.89
C PRO A 7 -22.50 4.85 -12.21
N GLN A 8 -23.26 5.61 -13.00
CA GLN A 8 -23.66 7.01 -12.87
C GLN A 8 -24.80 7.38 -11.87
N ILE A 9 -24.74 8.64 -11.42
CA ILE A 9 -25.75 9.54 -10.80
C ILE A 9 -26.07 9.32 -9.30
N ILE A 10 -25.33 10.04 -8.44
CA ILE A 10 -25.80 11.17 -7.60
C ILE A 10 -24.53 11.89 -7.12
N SER A 11 -24.50 13.22 -7.23
CA SER A 11 -23.42 14.07 -6.76
C SER A 11 -23.13 13.83 -5.27
N HIS A 12 -21.92 13.38 -4.93
CA HIS A 12 -21.11 13.74 -3.75
C HIS A 12 -20.00 12.69 -3.51
N ALA A 13 -18.74 13.13 -3.60
CA ALA A 13 -17.52 12.53 -3.04
C ALA A 13 -17.24 11.03 -3.33
N TYR A 14 -16.35 10.76 -4.30
CA TYR A 14 -15.76 9.44 -4.54
C TYR A 14 -14.34 9.37 -3.95
N PRO A 15 -14.04 8.48 -2.99
CA PRO A 15 -12.66 8.15 -2.62
C PRO A 15 -12.21 6.88 -3.36
N PHE A 16 -11.26 7.03 -4.29
CA PHE A 16 -10.49 5.93 -4.86
C PHE A 16 -9.13 5.82 -4.12
N CYS A 17 -8.65 4.58 -3.96
CA CYS A 17 -7.37 4.19 -3.34
C CYS A 17 -7.16 4.36 -1.82
N SER A 18 -8.09 4.92 -1.05
CA SER A 18 -8.00 4.91 0.42
C SER A 18 -9.20 4.24 1.07
N GLY A 19 -8.95 3.23 1.91
CA GLY A 19 -9.95 2.55 2.73
C GLY A 19 -10.48 3.39 3.89
N TYR A 20 -10.60 4.71 3.74
CA TYR A 20 -10.88 5.64 4.84
C TYR A 20 -12.11 6.50 4.52
N MET A 21 -13.27 6.07 5.01
CA MET A 21 -14.41 6.98 5.20
C MET A 21 -14.53 7.28 6.70
N GLY A 22 -13.85 8.30 7.20
CA GLY A 22 -14.03 8.66 8.61
C GLY A 22 -13.28 9.89 9.13
N VAL A 23 -12.12 10.24 8.58
CA VAL A 23 -11.41 11.49 8.87
C VAL A 23 -10.58 11.77 7.63
N VAL A 24 -10.93 12.80 6.85
CA VAL A 24 -10.20 13.08 5.59
C VAL A 24 -8.77 13.48 5.94
N THR A 25 -7.83 12.55 5.80
CA THR A 25 -6.39 12.83 5.95
C THR A 25 -5.95 13.81 4.85
N PRO A 26 -4.86 14.58 5.04
CA PRO A 26 -4.32 15.43 3.96
C PRO A 26 -4.06 14.63 2.68
N MET A 27 -3.58 13.38 2.81
CA MET A 27 -3.40 12.42 1.73
C MET A 27 -4.71 12.06 1.00
N GLU A 28 -5.80 11.84 1.74
CA GLU A 28 -7.12 11.59 1.16
C GLU A 28 -7.72 12.80 0.45
N ARG A 29 -7.42 14.05 0.87
CA ARG A 29 -7.89 15.24 0.14
C ARG A 29 -7.25 15.37 -1.23
N VAL A 30 -5.95 15.05 -1.33
CA VAL A 30 -5.21 15.06 -2.58
C VAL A 30 -5.75 13.96 -3.51
N LEU A 31 -5.92 12.74 -3.00
CA LEU A 31 -6.45 11.61 -3.79
C LEU A 31 -7.93 11.77 -4.17
N ALA A 32 -8.79 12.31 -3.30
CA ALA A 32 -10.22 12.50 -3.58
C ALA A 32 -10.51 13.63 -4.58
N ARG A 33 -9.55 14.53 -4.84
CA ARG A 33 -9.62 15.53 -5.92
C ARG A 33 -9.18 14.97 -7.27
N MET A 34 -8.49 13.83 -7.30
CA MET A 34 -8.04 13.20 -8.51
C MET A 34 -9.16 12.31 -9.08
N GLU A 35 -9.92 12.82 -10.05
CA GLU A 35 -10.77 11.96 -10.88
C GLU A 35 -9.88 11.11 -11.80
N LEU A 36 -9.30 10.01 -11.30
CA LEU A 36 -8.37 9.13 -12.04
C LEU A 36 -9.11 8.36 -13.15
N GLY A 37 -9.51 9.06 -14.21
CA GLY A 37 -10.12 8.50 -15.40
C GLY A 37 -9.05 7.93 -16.34
N PRO A 38 -9.19 6.70 -16.83
CA PRO A 38 -8.18 6.09 -17.70
C PRO A 38 -8.18 6.67 -19.13
N SER A 39 -9.03 7.64 -19.45
CA SER A 39 -9.26 8.15 -20.79
C SER A 39 -7.97 8.62 -21.46
N VAL A 40 -7.15 9.43 -20.77
CA VAL A 40 -5.88 9.93 -21.31
C VAL A 40 -4.88 8.79 -21.51
N LEU A 41 -4.80 7.87 -20.54
CA LEU A 41 -3.91 6.71 -20.65
C LEU A 41 -4.29 5.81 -21.84
N VAL A 42 -5.58 5.55 -22.04
CA VAL A 42 -6.09 4.74 -23.15
C VAL A 42 -5.90 5.47 -24.48
N SER A 43 -6.21 6.76 -24.57
CA SER A 43 -6.02 7.54 -25.80
C SER A 43 -4.53 7.63 -26.18
N SER A 44 -3.64 7.92 -25.22
CA SER A 44 -2.18 7.91 -25.47
C SER A 44 -1.69 6.55 -25.97
N SER A 45 -2.29 5.45 -25.52
CA SER A 45 -1.91 4.12 -26.01
C SER A 45 -2.24 3.91 -27.49
N TYR A 46 -3.34 4.50 -27.96
CA TYR A 46 -3.73 4.49 -29.36
C TYR A 46 -2.79 5.37 -30.19
N ASP A 47 -2.49 6.58 -29.70
CA ASP A 47 -1.57 7.52 -30.38
C ASP A 47 -0.15 6.95 -30.52
N LEU A 48 0.29 6.14 -29.55
CA LEU A 48 1.55 5.40 -29.60
C LEU A 48 1.53 4.15 -30.48
N ASN A 49 0.41 3.83 -31.13
CA ASN A 49 0.20 2.58 -31.86
C ASN A 49 0.47 1.32 -31.00
N LYS A 50 0.15 1.41 -29.70
CA LYS A 50 0.27 0.34 -28.70
C LYS A 50 -1.04 0.23 -27.90
N PRO A 51 -2.19 -0.03 -28.56
CA PRO A 51 -3.49 0.06 -27.91
C PRO A 51 -3.60 -0.92 -26.74
N ILE A 52 -4.09 -0.43 -25.60
CA ILE A 52 -4.33 -1.23 -24.40
C ILE A 52 -5.81 -1.22 -24.01
N ILE A 53 -6.21 -2.25 -23.27
CA ILE A 53 -7.46 -2.23 -22.50
C ILE A 53 -7.12 -1.92 -21.04
N PHE A 54 -7.80 -0.90 -20.53
CA PHE A 54 -7.80 -0.58 -19.11
C PHE A 54 -8.99 -1.27 -18.44
N VAL A 55 -8.74 -1.97 -17.34
CA VAL A 55 -9.77 -2.67 -16.56
C VAL A 55 -9.67 -2.17 -15.14
N SER A 56 -10.75 -2.20 -14.40
CA SER A 56 -10.89 -1.37 -13.23
C SER A 56 -11.79 -2.12 -12.26
N MET A 57 -11.28 -2.55 -11.10
CA MET A 57 -12.03 -3.44 -10.21
C MET A 57 -12.15 -2.92 -8.78
N ASN A 58 -13.23 -3.29 -8.12
CA ASN A 58 -13.44 -3.09 -6.69
C ASN A 58 -13.14 -4.40 -5.95
N TYR A 59 -12.54 -4.30 -4.77
CA TYR A 59 -12.38 -5.39 -3.82
C TYR A 59 -12.76 -4.91 -2.43
N ARG A 60 -13.17 -5.84 -1.56
CA ARG A 60 -13.52 -5.49 -0.18
C ARG A 60 -12.29 -4.99 0.59
N LEU A 61 -12.50 -3.96 1.40
CA LEU A 61 -11.48 -3.30 2.22
C LEU A 61 -11.82 -3.41 3.71
N GLY A 62 -10.88 -3.00 4.56
CA GLY A 62 -11.10 -2.95 6.01
C GLY A 62 -11.44 -4.32 6.60
N SER A 63 -12.23 -4.31 7.66
CA SER A 63 -12.78 -5.52 8.29
C SER A 63 -13.67 -6.34 7.35
N PHE A 64 -14.20 -5.78 6.26
CA PHE A 64 -15.00 -6.54 5.30
C PHE A 64 -14.14 -7.34 4.30
N GLY A 65 -12.89 -6.91 4.09
CA GLY A 65 -11.94 -7.52 3.15
C GLY A 65 -10.83 -8.34 3.82
N PHE A 66 -10.42 -7.90 5.00
CA PHE A 66 -9.22 -8.33 5.70
C PHE A 66 -9.48 -8.51 7.19
N LEU A 67 -10.65 -9.09 7.54
CA LEU A 67 -10.88 -9.56 8.91
C LEU A 67 -9.87 -10.67 9.23
N ASN A 68 -9.09 -10.47 10.27
CA ASN A 68 -8.03 -11.37 10.67
C ASN A 68 -8.33 -11.87 12.09
N SER A 69 -8.51 -13.18 12.24
CA SER A 69 -8.72 -13.83 13.55
C SER A 69 -8.61 -15.34 13.40
N ASP A 70 -8.26 -16.03 14.48
CA ASP A 70 -8.36 -17.47 14.59
C ASP A 70 -9.80 -18.02 14.60
N ASP A 71 -10.80 -17.17 14.83
CA ASP A 71 -12.21 -17.54 14.68
C ASP A 71 -12.59 -17.80 13.22
N LEU A 72 -11.84 -17.24 12.26
CA LEU A 72 -12.11 -17.44 10.85
C LEU A 72 -11.49 -18.77 10.38
N PRO A 73 -12.23 -19.58 9.61
CA PRO A 73 -11.63 -20.70 8.91
C PRO A 73 -10.68 -20.17 7.82
N VAL A 74 -9.66 -20.96 7.45
CA VAL A 74 -8.58 -20.51 6.54
C VAL A 74 -9.12 -20.07 5.17
N GLU A 75 -10.21 -20.69 4.72
CA GLU A 75 -10.92 -20.38 3.49
C GLU A 75 -11.73 -19.07 3.54
N ASP A 76 -11.87 -18.44 4.70
CA ASP A 76 -12.54 -17.14 4.87
C ASP A 76 -11.55 -15.99 5.14
N LEU A 77 -10.25 -16.28 5.29
CA LEU A 77 -9.22 -15.23 5.42
C LEU A 77 -8.96 -14.52 4.08
N GLN A 78 -8.49 -13.27 4.15
CA GLN A 78 -7.97 -12.51 2.99
C GLN A 78 -8.97 -12.41 1.82
N VAL A 79 -10.28 -12.23 2.12
CA VAL A 79 -11.32 -12.17 1.08
C VAL A 79 -11.15 -11.02 0.08
N GLY A 80 -10.52 -9.91 0.49
CA GLY A 80 -10.13 -8.84 -0.42
C GLY A 80 -9.16 -9.30 -1.52
N LEU A 81 -8.22 -10.20 -1.22
CA LEU A 81 -7.36 -10.83 -2.24
C LEU A 81 -8.14 -11.82 -3.10
N LYS A 82 -9.09 -12.54 -2.51
CA LYS A 82 -9.97 -13.47 -3.25
C LYS A 82 -10.86 -12.73 -4.25
N ASP A 83 -11.32 -11.52 -3.93
CA ASP A 83 -12.04 -10.66 -4.86
C ASP A 83 -11.16 -10.31 -6.08
N GLN A 84 -9.88 -10.00 -5.86
CA GLN A 84 -8.91 -9.73 -6.94
C GLN A 84 -8.64 -10.98 -7.79
N ILE A 85 -8.45 -12.14 -7.16
CA ILE A 85 -8.26 -13.42 -7.86
C ILE A 85 -9.50 -13.77 -8.69
N ALA A 86 -10.71 -13.54 -8.16
CA ALA A 86 -11.96 -13.77 -8.87
C ALA A 86 -12.07 -12.87 -10.11
N CYS A 87 -11.70 -11.59 -10.00
CA CYS A 87 -11.61 -10.67 -11.14
C CYS A 87 -10.62 -11.17 -12.19
N LEU A 88 -9.42 -11.61 -11.80
CA LEU A 88 -8.44 -12.15 -12.73
C LEU A 88 -8.93 -13.40 -13.47
N LYS A 89 -9.61 -14.32 -12.76
CA LYS A 89 -10.27 -15.48 -13.36
C LYS A 89 -11.37 -15.06 -14.34
N TRP A 90 -12.18 -14.06 -13.98
CA TRP A 90 -13.19 -13.51 -14.88
C TRP A 90 -12.56 -12.95 -16.15
N LEU A 91 -11.44 -12.23 -16.05
CA LEU A 91 -10.76 -11.68 -17.21
C LEU A 91 -10.22 -12.75 -18.14
N LYS A 92 -9.59 -13.81 -17.59
CA LYS A 92 -9.15 -14.95 -18.40
C LYS A 92 -10.27 -15.55 -19.25
N LEU A 93 -11.49 -15.58 -18.71
CA LEU A 93 -12.65 -16.16 -19.37
C LEU A 93 -13.35 -15.18 -20.34
N ASN A 94 -13.37 -13.87 -20.03
CA ASN A 94 -14.28 -12.93 -20.67
C ASN A 94 -13.59 -11.82 -21.46
N ILE A 95 -12.34 -11.44 -21.18
CA ILE A 95 -11.75 -10.21 -21.73
C ILE A 95 -11.61 -10.23 -23.25
N LYS A 96 -11.56 -11.43 -23.86
CA LYS A 96 -11.54 -11.61 -25.32
C LYS A 96 -12.77 -11.03 -26.00
N ALA A 97 -13.94 -11.07 -25.35
CA ALA A 97 -15.18 -10.50 -25.89
C ALA A 97 -15.12 -8.95 -25.99
N PHE A 98 -14.24 -8.32 -25.22
CA PHE A 98 -13.99 -6.88 -25.22
C PHE A 98 -12.79 -6.50 -26.10
N GLY A 99 -12.21 -7.46 -26.83
CA GLY A 99 -11.03 -7.26 -27.69
C GLY A 99 -9.68 -7.42 -26.99
N GLY A 100 -9.66 -7.84 -25.72
CA GLY A 100 -8.41 -8.02 -24.97
C GLY A 100 -7.78 -9.40 -25.15
N ASP A 101 -6.48 -9.48 -24.92
CA ASP A 101 -5.75 -10.75 -24.92
C ASP A 101 -5.62 -11.30 -23.48
N PRO A 102 -6.28 -12.43 -23.13
CA PRO A 102 -6.19 -13.02 -21.79
C PRO A 102 -4.78 -13.52 -21.43
N LYS A 103 -3.85 -13.63 -22.40
CA LYS A 103 -2.45 -13.97 -22.15
C LYS A 103 -1.58 -12.75 -21.83
N LYS A 104 -2.08 -11.52 -22.07
CA LYS A 104 -1.33 -10.27 -21.89
C LYS A 104 -1.85 -9.41 -20.74
N ILE A 105 -2.32 -10.03 -19.68
CA ILE A 105 -2.77 -9.34 -18.47
C ILE A 105 -1.53 -8.85 -17.69
N THR A 106 -1.39 -7.53 -17.54
CA THR A 106 -0.39 -6.88 -16.67
C THR A 106 -1.10 -6.28 -15.46
N LEU A 107 -0.68 -6.69 -14.26
CA LEU A 107 -1.18 -6.10 -13.01
C LEU A 107 -0.58 -4.72 -12.82
N TRP A 108 -1.35 -3.81 -12.23
CA TRP A 108 -0.87 -2.51 -11.79
C TRP A 108 -1.55 -2.16 -10.47
N GLY A 109 -0.80 -1.56 -9.56
CA GLY A 109 -1.34 -0.99 -8.35
C GLY A 109 -0.45 0.12 -7.84
N GLN A 110 -1.06 1.00 -7.05
CA GLN A 110 -0.40 2.08 -6.32
C GLN A 110 -0.70 1.88 -4.82
N SER A 111 0.26 2.12 -3.93
CA SER A 111 0.08 2.00 -2.47
C SER A 111 -0.42 0.61 -2.04
N ALA A 112 -1.53 0.54 -1.29
CA ALA A 112 -2.26 -0.69 -0.95
C ALA A 112 -2.55 -1.58 -2.18
N GLY A 113 -2.79 -0.99 -3.36
CA GLY A 113 -2.92 -1.73 -4.61
C GLY A 113 -1.60 -2.36 -5.05
N ALA A 114 -0.47 -1.65 -4.95
CA ALA A 114 0.86 -2.19 -5.25
C ALA A 114 1.25 -3.32 -4.27
N ILE A 115 0.89 -3.20 -3.00
CA ILE A 115 1.06 -4.24 -1.98
C ILE A 115 0.18 -5.46 -2.29
N ALA A 116 -1.05 -5.25 -2.76
CA ALA A 116 -1.89 -6.36 -3.18
C ALA A 116 -1.31 -7.06 -4.43
N VAL A 117 -0.85 -6.31 -5.43
CA VAL A 117 -0.14 -6.86 -6.59
C VAL A 117 1.10 -7.64 -6.16
N SER A 118 1.94 -7.08 -5.29
CA SER A 118 3.14 -7.75 -4.78
C SER A 118 2.80 -9.03 -4.02
N THR A 119 1.70 -9.04 -3.26
CA THR A 119 1.17 -10.23 -2.58
C THR A 119 0.74 -11.29 -3.60
N LEU A 120 0.01 -10.93 -4.65
CA LEU A 120 -0.35 -11.88 -5.71
C LEU A 120 0.88 -12.45 -6.41
N VAL A 121 1.92 -11.64 -6.65
CA VAL A 121 3.20 -12.12 -7.22
C VAL A 121 3.94 -13.05 -6.25
N THR A 122 3.86 -12.80 -4.95
CA THR A 122 4.57 -13.59 -3.93
C THR A 122 3.86 -14.90 -3.60
N TYR A 123 2.52 -14.93 -3.64
CA TYR A 123 1.72 -16.04 -3.10
C TYR A 123 0.86 -16.79 -4.11
N LEU A 124 0.49 -16.18 -5.24
CA LEU A 124 -0.44 -16.81 -6.18
C LEU A 124 0.29 -17.76 -7.14
N TYR A 125 0.81 -18.86 -6.60
CA TYR A 125 1.35 -19.93 -7.41
C TYR A 125 0.25 -20.71 -8.12
N ASP A 126 0.21 -20.50 -9.42
CA ASP A 126 -0.22 -21.52 -10.35
C ASP A 126 1.00 -21.76 -11.26
N SER A 127 1.21 -23.00 -11.73
CA SER A 127 2.31 -23.39 -12.65
C SER A 127 2.61 -22.29 -13.70
N PRO A 128 3.84 -22.15 -14.24
CA PRO A 128 4.15 -21.19 -15.30
C PRO A 128 3.16 -21.20 -16.49
N SER A 129 2.48 -22.32 -16.73
CA SER A 129 1.43 -22.49 -17.75
C SER A 129 0.02 -21.99 -17.35
N SER A 130 -0.24 -21.69 -16.08
CA SER A 130 -1.54 -21.31 -15.50
C SER A 130 -1.55 -19.93 -14.83
N THR A 131 -0.48 -19.14 -14.93
CA THR A 131 -0.41 -17.80 -14.34
C THR A 131 -1.50 -16.86 -14.88
N LEU A 132 -2.17 -16.16 -13.94
CA LEU A 132 -3.28 -15.27 -14.26
C LEU A 132 -2.85 -13.95 -14.92
N PHE A 133 -1.56 -13.62 -14.86
CA PHE A 133 -0.98 -12.39 -15.38
C PHE A 133 0.47 -12.66 -15.83
N ARG A 134 0.99 -11.82 -16.72
CA ARG A 134 2.33 -11.96 -17.30
C ARG A 134 3.36 -10.97 -16.78
N ALA A 135 2.92 -9.89 -16.13
CA ALA A 135 3.75 -8.78 -15.68
C ALA A 135 3.04 -7.98 -14.58
N ALA A 136 3.81 -7.16 -13.85
CA ALA A 136 3.30 -6.34 -12.76
C ALA A 136 3.95 -4.95 -12.74
N ILE A 137 3.21 -3.93 -12.32
CA ILE A 137 3.70 -2.59 -12.04
C ILE A 137 3.28 -2.26 -10.61
N MET A 138 4.24 -1.89 -9.77
CA MET A 138 4.04 -1.65 -8.34
C MET A 138 4.59 -0.28 -7.98
N ASP A 139 3.68 0.69 -7.88
CA ASP A 139 4.01 2.07 -7.54
C ASP A 139 3.84 2.27 -6.04
N SER A 140 4.93 2.57 -5.33
CA SER A 140 4.92 2.76 -3.88
C SER A 140 4.36 1.55 -3.13
N GLY A 141 4.85 0.35 -3.44
CA GLY A 141 4.51 -0.87 -2.71
C GLY A 141 5.33 -2.07 -3.13
N SER A 142 5.57 -3.00 -2.21
CA SER A 142 6.40 -4.19 -2.38
C SER A 142 5.98 -5.27 -1.35
N PRO A 143 6.50 -6.51 -1.42
CA PRO A 143 6.05 -7.57 -0.52
C PRO A 143 6.28 -7.28 0.97
N THR A 144 7.36 -6.57 1.30
CA THR A 144 7.70 -6.18 2.69
C THR A 144 7.41 -4.70 2.97
N SER A 145 6.42 -4.11 2.28
CA SER A 145 6.05 -2.70 2.49
C SER A 145 5.20 -2.47 3.73
N HIS A 146 4.50 -3.49 4.23
CA HIS A 146 3.66 -3.40 5.42
C HIS A 146 3.82 -4.65 6.27
N THR A 147 3.41 -4.54 7.54
CA THR A 147 3.33 -5.68 8.43
C THR A 147 2.38 -6.72 7.88
N VAL A 148 2.76 -7.99 8.03
CA VAL A 148 1.90 -9.13 7.75
C VAL A 148 1.89 -9.99 9.01
N PRO A 149 1.18 -9.57 10.06
CA PRO A 149 1.18 -10.31 11.32
C PRO A 149 0.46 -11.63 11.19
N ALA A 150 0.77 -12.57 12.09
CA ALA A 150 -0.01 -13.78 12.22
C ALA A 150 -1.44 -13.45 12.64
N VAL A 151 -2.45 -14.16 12.12
CA VAL A 151 -3.86 -13.83 12.39
C VAL A 151 -4.20 -13.73 13.89
N HIS A 152 -3.60 -14.58 14.73
CA HIS A 152 -3.86 -14.66 16.16
C HIS A 152 -3.41 -13.40 16.93
N VAL A 153 -2.55 -12.57 16.32
CA VAL A 153 -2.13 -11.28 16.88
C VAL A 153 -3.34 -10.36 17.01
N TYR A 154 -4.28 -10.41 16.06
CA TYR A 154 -5.49 -9.58 16.05
C TYR A 154 -6.48 -9.94 17.18
N ASP A 155 -6.46 -11.19 17.66
CA ASP A 155 -7.35 -11.70 18.72
C ASP A 155 -6.94 -11.27 20.13
N ARG A 156 -5.70 -10.82 20.32
CA ARG A 156 -5.17 -10.49 21.65
C ARG A 156 -5.93 -9.30 22.27
N PRO A 157 -6.00 -9.20 23.61
CA PRO A 157 -6.63 -8.05 24.27
C PRO A 157 -6.07 -6.72 23.77
N GLY A 158 -6.95 -5.81 23.36
CA GLY A 158 -6.56 -4.50 22.83
C GLY A 158 -6.13 -4.49 21.35
N MET A 159 -6.14 -5.63 20.67
CA MET A 159 -5.86 -5.75 19.23
C MET A 159 -7.14 -5.68 18.39
N PRO A 160 -7.04 -5.46 17.05
CA PRO A 160 -8.18 -4.95 16.30
C PRO A 160 -9.43 -5.84 16.29
N TYR A 161 -9.27 -7.16 16.20
CA TYR A 161 -10.41 -8.07 16.22
C TYR A 161 -11.05 -8.15 17.61
N ASN A 162 -10.24 -8.20 18.67
CA ASN A 162 -10.73 -8.14 20.04
C ASN A 162 -11.57 -6.87 20.29
N LEU A 163 -11.06 -5.71 19.88
CA LEU A 163 -11.75 -4.44 20.04
C LEU A 163 -13.03 -4.35 19.19
N LEU A 164 -13.02 -4.91 17.97
CA LEU A 164 -14.21 -4.96 17.12
C LEU A 164 -15.33 -5.79 17.76
N VAL A 165 -15.00 -6.98 18.26
CA VAL A 165 -15.97 -7.87 18.93
C VAL A 165 -16.52 -7.21 20.20
N ASN A 166 -15.66 -6.62 21.03
CA ASN A 166 -16.09 -5.93 22.25
C ASN A 166 -16.96 -4.70 21.92
N GLY A 167 -16.55 -3.89 20.94
CA GLY A 167 -17.25 -2.68 20.52
C GLY A 167 -18.61 -2.94 19.87
N THR A 168 -18.85 -4.15 19.39
CA THR A 168 -20.12 -4.58 18.80
C THR A 168 -20.99 -5.39 19.77
N GLY A 169 -20.47 -5.77 20.95
CA GLY A 169 -21.16 -6.62 21.92
C GLY A 169 -21.19 -8.11 21.54
N CYS A 170 -20.35 -8.53 20.60
CA CYS A 170 -20.24 -9.92 20.14
C CYS A 170 -19.29 -10.78 21.01
N ASP A 171 -18.79 -10.25 22.13
CA ASP A 171 -17.91 -10.95 23.08
C ASP A 171 -18.69 -11.82 24.10
N SER A 172 -19.99 -11.58 24.22
CA SER A 172 -20.82 -12.08 25.31
C SER A 172 -22.08 -12.82 24.80
N PRO A 173 -22.54 -13.89 25.47
CA PRO A 173 -23.71 -14.67 25.02
C PRO A 173 -25.05 -13.91 25.05
N THR A 174 -25.09 -12.72 25.63
CA THR A 174 -26.32 -12.07 26.10
C THR A 174 -26.77 -10.83 25.33
N THR A 175 -26.12 -10.43 24.23
CA THR A 175 -26.42 -9.11 23.65
C THR A 175 -26.60 -9.10 22.14
N VAL A 176 -27.61 -9.83 21.64
CA VAL A 176 -28.16 -9.52 20.32
C VAL A 176 -29.50 -8.81 20.46
N LYS A 177 -29.45 -7.52 20.82
CA LYS A 177 -30.57 -6.59 20.56
C LYS A 177 -30.44 -6.10 19.13
N GLY A 178 -30.86 -6.92 18.17
CA GLY A 178 -30.84 -6.56 16.74
C GLY A 178 -30.98 -7.73 15.76
N ALA A 179 -30.62 -8.95 16.17
CA ALA A 179 -30.78 -10.12 15.32
C ALA A 179 -32.27 -10.40 15.09
N ARG A 180 -32.65 -10.36 13.82
CA ARG A 180 -33.91 -10.95 13.37
C ARG A 180 -33.84 -12.45 13.67
N ARG A 181 -34.46 -12.87 14.78
CA ARG A 181 -34.61 -14.30 15.12
C ARG A 181 -35.21 -15.07 13.95
N SER A 182 -34.37 -15.81 13.22
CA SER A 182 -34.81 -16.84 12.31
C SER A 182 -35.44 -17.97 13.11
N ARG A 183 -36.74 -18.16 12.90
CA ARG A 183 -37.58 -19.09 13.65
C ARG A 183 -37.47 -20.49 13.04
N LYS A 184 -36.40 -21.24 13.31
CA LYS A 184 -36.38 -22.68 13.00
C LYS A 184 -35.73 -23.54 14.10
N SER A 185 -36.55 -24.53 14.51
CA SER A 185 -36.18 -25.82 15.12
C SER A 185 -35.64 -25.84 16.56
N ARG A 186 -36.58 -25.98 17.51
CA ARG A 186 -36.31 -26.60 18.82
C ARG A 186 -36.07 -28.10 18.64
N LYS A 187 -34.83 -28.57 18.76
CA LYS A 187 -34.52 -29.91 19.28
C LYS A 187 -33.26 -29.87 20.16
N SER A 188 -33.34 -30.66 21.23
CA SER A 188 -32.48 -30.77 22.41
C SER A 188 -30.98 -30.61 22.18
N GLN A 189 -30.29 -29.86 23.07
CA GLN A 189 -28.90 -30.18 23.37
C GLN A 189 -28.46 -29.78 24.78
N LYS A 190 -27.70 -30.70 25.36
CA LYS A 190 -27.10 -30.70 26.70
C LYS A 190 -26.19 -29.50 26.92
N SER A 191 -26.12 -29.09 28.18
CA SER A 191 -25.12 -28.20 28.79
C SER A 191 -23.69 -28.56 28.35
N ARG A 192 -23.22 -27.88 27.32
CA ARG A 192 -21.83 -27.42 27.17
C ARG A 192 -21.90 -25.92 27.31
N SER A 193 -20.94 -25.29 27.99
CA SER A 193 -20.78 -23.84 28.00
C SER A 193 -20.94 -23.33 26.57
N ALA A 194 -22.00 -22.56 26.29
CA ALA A 194 -22.25 -22.04 24.96
C ALA A 194 -21.16 -21.01 24.66
N GLN A 195 -20.08 -21.47 24.03
CA GLN A 195 -19.06 -20.59 23.49
C GLN A 195 -19.77 -19.67 22.49
N VAL A 196 -19.64 -18.36 22.70
CA VAL A 196 -20.20 -17.36 21.79
C VAL A 196 -19.53 -17.56 20.44
N ASP A 197 -20.32 -17.82 19.41
CA ASP A 197 -19.82 -17.75 18.04
C ASP A 197 -19.70 -16.27 17.67
N ARG A 198 -18.54 -15.69 17.96
CA ARG A 198 -18.24 -14.26 17.76
C ARG A 198 -18.40 -13.89 16.29
N LEU A 199 -17.98 -14.77 15.39
CA LEU A 199 -18.05 -14.56 13.95
C LEU A 199 -19.50 -14.57 13.45
N GLU A 200 -20.33 -15.51 13.91
CA GLU A 200 -21.74 -15.53 13.54
C GLU A 200 -22.48 -14.29 14.09
N CYS A 201 -22.17 -13.86 15.32
CA CYS A 201 -22.69 -12.61 15.85
C CYS A 201 -22.35 -11.41 14.94
N LEU A 202 -21.09 -11.27 14.51
CA LEU A 202 -20.67 -10.20 13.59
C LEU A 202 -21.43 -10.26 12.25
N ARG A 203 -21.70 -11.46 11.73
CA ARG A 203 -22.48 -11.67 10.48
C ARG A 203 -23.95 -11.29 10.61
N GLU A 204 -24.53 -11.40 11.81
CA GLU A 204 -25.92 -11.03 12.09
C GLU A 204 -26.14 -9.53 12.35
N LEU A 205 -25.06 -8.74 12.51
CA LEU A 205 -25.16 -7.29 12.74
C LEU A 205 -25.72 -6.56 11.53
N ASP A 206 -26.39 -5.43 11.79
CA ASP A 206 -26.68 -4.45 10.74
C ASP A 206 -25.37 -3.89 10.15
N TYR A 207 -25.37 -3.68 8.84
CA TYR A 207 -24.22 -3.14 8.11
C TYR A 207 -23.63 -1.89 8.77
N ASN A 208 -24.48 -0.93 9.18
CA ASN A 208 -24.01 0.33 9.75
C ASN A 208 -23.40 0.14 11.14
N VAL A 209 -23.86 -0.85 11.91
CA VAL A 209 -23.28 -1.17 13.21
C VAL A 209 -21.85 -1.67 13.03
N LEU A 210 -21.64 -2.64 12.13
CA LEU A 210 -20.31 -3.18 11.85
C LEU A 210 -19.37 -2.14 11.21
N LEU A 211 -19.88 -1.35 10.27
CA LEU A 211 -19.11 -0.27 9.64
C LEU A 211 -18.68 0.77 10.68
N ASN A 212 -19.60 1.27 11.51
CA ASN A 212 -19.28 2.29 12.51
C ASN A 212 -18.29 1.76 13.56
N ALA A 213 -18.42 0.52 14.00
CA ALA A 213 -17.46 -0.10 14.90
C ALA A 213 -16.06 -0.21 14.27
N SER A 214 -16.01 -0.60 13.00
CA SER A 214 -14.75 -0.68 12.24
C SER A 214 -14.09 0.69 12.06
N LEU A 215 -14.87 1.74 11.81
CA LEU A 215 -14.37 3.11 11.69
C LEU A 215 -13.97 3.73 13.04
N ALA A 216 -14.68 3.40 14.13
CA ALA A 216 -14.33 3.85 15.48
C ALA A 216 -12.94 3.34 15.90
N LEU A 217 -12.59 2.12 15.48
CA LEU A 217 -11.28 1.54 15.71
C LEU A 217 -10.17 2.39 15.09
N LEU A 218 -10.35 2.86 13.85
CA LEU A 218 -9.38 3.72 13.16
C LEU A 218 -9.19 5.09 13.84
N ARG A 219 -10.07 5.48 14.77
CA ARG A 219 -9.97 6.74 15.52
C ARG A 219 -9.42 6.55 16.93
N THR A 220 -9.12 5.31 17.33
CA THR A 220 -8.69 4.97 18.69
C THR A 220 -7.18 4.76 18.72
N PRO A 221 -6.41 5.39 19.62
CA PRO A 221 -4.99 5.10 19.79
C PRO A 221 -4.75 3.62 20.17
N PRO A 222 -3.69 2.98 19.66
CA PRO A 222 -2.69 3.52 18.74
C PRO A 222 -3.09 3.55 17.27
N PHE A 223 -4.19 2.90 16.89
CA PHE A 223 -4.63 2.70 15.50
C PHE A 223 -4.89 3.98 14.72
N SER A 224 -5.19 5.09 15.40
CA SER A 224 -5.29 6.41 14.77
C SER A 224 -3.98 6.93 14.16
N ARG A 225 -2.84 6.30 14.45
CA ARG A 225 -1.54 6.57 13.83
C ARG A 225 -1.24 5.65 12.64
N GLN A 226 -2.07 4.65 12.38
CA GLN A 226 -1.81 3.61 11.39
C GLN A 226 -2.50 3.94 10.06
N VAL A 227 -1.75 3.83 8.97
CA VAL A 227 -2.26 3.98 7.60
C VAL A 227 -3.02 2.73 7.14
N THR A 228 -2.87 1.59 7.83
CA THR A 228 -3.71 0.41 7.61
C THR A 228 -3.75 -0.44 8.87
N VAL A 229 -4.95 -0.68 9.40
CA VAL A 229 -5.16 -1.62 10.52
C VAL A 229 -5.52 -3.02 9.99
N TRP A 230 -6.42 -3.06 9.01
CA TRP A 230 -6.87 -4.29 8.37
C TRP A 230 -6.13 -4.47 7.04
N GLY A 231 -5.27 -5.48 6.99
CA GLY A 231 -4.47 -5.77 5.81
C GLY A 231 -4.10 -7.25 5.71
N PRO A 232 -3.18 -7.59 4.82
CA PRO A 232 -2.61 -8.94 4.72
C PRO A 232 -2.15 -9.46 6.08
N SER A 233 -2.48 -10.72 6.38
CA SER A 233 -2.05 -11.46 7.57
C SER A 233 -1.78 -12.89 7.15
N TYR A 234 -0.90 -13.61 7.86
CA TYR A 234 -0.57 -14.97 7.51
C TYR A 234 -1.18 -16.02 8.45
N LYS A 235 -1.53 -17.15 7.86
CA LYS A 235 -1.90 -18.40 8.55
C LYS A 235 -1.59 -19.56 7.62
N ALA A 236 -0.94 -20.59 8.15
CA ALA A 236 -0.66 -21.81 7.40
C ALA A 236 -1.95 -22.37 6.76
N GLY A 237 -1.87 -22.71 5.47
CA GLY A 237 -3.00 -23.21 4.67
C GLY A 237 -3.91 -22.12 4.07
N SER A 238 -3.72 -20.85 4.40
CA SER A 238 -4.37 -19.73 3.70
C SER A 238 -3.55 -19.29 2.47
N ILE A 239 -4.00 -18.27 1.71
CA ILE A 239 -3.26 -17.76 0.53
C ILE A 239 -1.88 -17.22 0.97
N ILE A 240 -1.85 -16.43 2.05
CA ILE A 240 -0.63 -16.00 2.71
C ILE A 240 -0.30 -17.00 3.82
N ASP A 241 0.52 -17.98 3.49
CA ASP A 241 0.85 -19.11 4.38
C ASP A 241 1.96 -18.80 5.39
N ARG A 242 2.88 -17.90 5.04
CA ARG A 242 4.02 -17.42 5.84
C ARG A 242 4.37 -15.98 5.50
N ARG A 243 5.33 -15.35 6.19
CA ARG A 243 5.66 -13.93 5.97
C ARG A 243 6.29 -13.71 4.59
N PRO A 244 6.10 -12.52 3.98
CA PRO A 244 6.70 -12.21 2.68
C PRO A 244 8.23 -12.27 2.72
N SER A 245 8.83 -11.81 3.81
CA SER A 245 10.28 -11.86 4.03
C SER A 245 10.85 -13.28 3.94
N GLU A 246 10.13 -14.28 4.47
CA GLU A 246 10.51 -15.69 4.43
C GLU A 246 10.46 -16.25 3.01
N ARG A 247 9.42 -15.90 2.23
CA ARG A 247 9.33 -16.28 0.82
C ARG A 247 10.42 -15.60 -0.02
N LEU A 248 10.71 -14.33 0.24
CA LEU A 248 11.78 -13.59 -0.43
C LEU A 248 13.17 -14.15 -0.08
N ALA A 249 13.37 -14.65 1.14
CA ALA A 249 14.60 -15.31 1.54
C ALA A 249 14.86 -16.59 0.72
N ASP A 250 13.80 -17.37 0.46
CA ASP A 250 13.83 -18.63 -0.30
C ASP A 250 13.76 -18.45 -1.82
N ASP A 251 13.72 -17.21 -2.31
CA ASP A 251 13.42 -16.87 -3.71
C ASP A 251 12.10 -17.51 -4.21
N ASP A 252 11.15 -17.71 -3.29
CA ASP A 252 9.85 -18.36 -3.47
C ASP A 252 8.80 -17.31 -3.86
N PHE A 253 8.85 -16.88 -5.13
CA PHE A 253 7.81 -16.07 -5.76
C PHE A 253 7.68 -16.33 -7.27
N ILE A 254 6.56 -15.91 -7.89
CA ILE A 254 6.38 -15.98 -9.34
C ILE A 254 7.41 -15.12 -10.08
N LYS A 255 7.99 -15.69 -11.14
CA LYS A 255 9.02 -15.02 -11.94
C LYS A 255 8.42 -14.34 -13.18
N ILE A 256 8.19 -13.03 -13.09
CA ILE A 256 7.62 -12.21 -14.18
C ILE A 256 8.32 -10.86 -14.29
N PRO A 257 8.35 -10.23 -15.48
CA PRO A 257 8.82 -8.86 -15.62
C PRO A 257 8.02 -7.87 -14.77
N MET A 258 8.67 -6.86 -14.22
CA MET A 258 8.00 -5.84 -13.41
C MET A 258 8.60 -4.44 -13.49
N ILE A 259 7.76 -3.42 -13.23
CA ILE A 259 8.19 -2.06 -12.87
C ILE A 259 7.99 -1.86 -11.37
N LEU A 260 8.98 -1.29 -10.68
CA LEU A 260 8.95 -0.95 -9.26
C LEU A 260 9.22 0.54 -9.06
N GLY A 261 8.34 1.21 -8.31
CA GLY A 261 8.35 2.65 -8.13
C GLY A 261 8.32 3.11 -6.68
N SER A 262 8.88 4.27 -6.41
CA SER A 262 8.58 5.05 -5.21
C SER A 262 8.72 6.55 -5.48
N ASN A 263 7.94 7.34 -4.77
CA ASN A 263 8.11 8.79 -4.66
C ASN A 263 9.27 9.12 -3.73
N LYS A 264 9.80 10.33 -3.82
CA LYS A 264 10.91 10.78 -2.95
C LYS A 264 10.48 10.92 -1.48
N ASP A 265 9.32 11.53 -1.24
CA ASP A 265 8.85 11.92 0.11
C ASP A 265 7.63 11.09 0.56
N GLU A 266 7.69 9.78 0.38
CA GLU A 266 6.58 8.83 0.64
C GLU A 266 5.94 8.97 2.03
N GLY A 267 6.76 9.21 3.05
CA GLY A 267 6.28 9.30 4.43
C GLY A 267 5.82 10.69 4.86
N ALA A 268 5.98 11.73 4.03
CA ALA A 268 5.68 13.10 4.41
C ALA A 268 4.23 13.30 4.82
N LEU A 269 3.27 12.77 4.05
CA LEU A 269 1.85 12.89 4.39
C LEU A 269 1.42 11.89 5.49
N ALA A 270 2.05 10.72 5.57
CA ALA A 270 1.74 9.73 6.62
C ALA A 270 2.17 10.20 8.01
N ALA A 271 3.25 11.00 8.09
CA ALA A 271 3.69 11.61 9.34
C ALA A 271 2.81 12.79 9.79
N VAL A 272 1.91 13.31 8.93
CA VAL A 272 0.95 14.36 9.26
C VAL A 272 -0.46 13.78 9.38
N GLY A 273 -1.01 13.77 10.59
CA GLY A 273 -2.35 13.26 10.86
C GLY A 273 -2.91 13.78 12.18
N PRO A 274 -4.04 13.23 12.68
CA PRO A 274 -4.68 13.64 13.93
C PRO A 274 -3.80 13.57 15.19
N SER A 275 -2.54 13.15 15.07
CA SER A 275 -1.68 12.79 16.19
C SER A 275 -0.20 13.17 16.02
N ILE A 276 0.20 14.09 15.12
CA ILE A 276 1.53 14.73 15.27
C ILE A 276 1.48 15.68 16.46
N ALA A 277 1.51 15.10 17.66
CA ALA A 277 1.26 15.77 18.92
C ALA A 277 2.54 16.05 19.72
N PHE A 278 3.70 15.66 19.20
CA PHE A 278 4.96 15.91 19.87
C PHE A 278 5.25 17.41 19.95
N ARG A 279 5.26 17.93 21.18
CA ARG A 279 5.66 19.30 21.54
C ARG A 279 6.75 19.30 22.61
N GLY A 280 7.32 18.13 22.91
CA GLY A 280 8.37 17.96 23.91
C GLY A 280 9.70 18.54 23.44
N PRO A 281 10.68 18.67 24.35
CA PRO A 281 12.02 19.12 24.01
C PRO A 281 12.80 18.04 23.22
N PRO A 282 13.86 18.39 22.47
CA PRO A 282 14.58 17.46 21.59
C PRO A 282 15.13 16.19 22.27
N GLU A 283 15.49 16.28 23.55
CA GLU A 283 15.95 15.16 24.36
C GLU A 283 14.89 14.05 24.53
N ASP A 284 13.60 14.39 24.40
CA ASP A 284 12.50 13.43 24.46
C ASP A 284 12.10 12.88 23.08
N SER A 285 12.77 13.33 22.01
CA SER A 285 12.42 12.97 20.62
C SER A 285 12.58 11.48 20.35
N ASP A 286 13.59 10.83 20.92
CA ASP A 286 13.81 9.38 20.78
C ASP A 286 12.70 8.57 21.44
N ALA A 287 12.25 8.96 22.63
CA ALA A 287 11.14 8.31 23.31
C ALA A 287 9.84 8.40 22.50
N TYR A 288 9.58 9.57 21.90
CA TYR A 288 8.45 9.72 20.98
C TYR A 288 8.63 8.89 19.71
N PHE A 289 9.85 8.82 19.18
CA PHE A 289 10.14 8.04 17.99
C PHE A 289 9.95 6.54 18.23
N TYR A 290 10.39 5.98 19.37
CA TYR A 290 10.08 4.61 19.78
C TYR A 290 8.57 4.36 19.85
N SER A 291 7.83 5.27 20.47
CA SER A 291 6.37 5.19 20.50
C SER A 291 5.76 5.25 19.10
N TYR A 292 6.30 6.07 18.20
CA TYR A 292 5.82 6.15 16.82
C TYR A 292 6.07 4.83 16.08
N MET A 293 7.27 4.26 16.20
CA MET A 293 7.65 3.01 15.56
C MET A 293 6.78 1.82 16.01
N SER A 294 6.44 1.73 17.30
CA SER A 294 5.57 0.65 17.79
C SER A 294 4.10 0.80 17.40
N ASN A 295 3.68 1.99 16.96
CA ASN A 295 2.27 2.33 16.79
C ASN A 295 1.89 2.72 15.36
N SER A 296 2.84 2.78 14.43
CA SER A 296 2.60 3.13 13.02
C SER A 296 2.04 1.97 12.18
N SER A 297 2.07 0.73 12.70
CA SER A 297 1.51 -0.49 12.09
C SER A 297 1.00 -1.47 13.15
N VAL A 298 0.18 -2.44 12.76
CA VAL A 298 -0.16 -3.57 13.64
C VAL A 298 1.05 -4.50 13.72
N LEU A 299 1.64 -4.60 14.92
CA LEU A 299 2.86 -5.38 15.18
C LEU A 299 2.61 -6.39 16.30
N ASP A 300 3.30 -7.53 16.24
CA ASP A 300 3.51 -8.33 17.43
C ASP A 300 4.58 -7.67 18.32
N LEU A 301 4.14 -6.88 19.29
CA LEU A 301 5.03 -6.18 20.23
C LEU A 301 5.90 -7.13 21.06
N GLN A 302 5.56 -8.42 21.15
CA GLN A 302 6.40 -9.41 21.84
C GLN A 302 7.63 -9.80 21.03
N GLN A 303 7.64 -9.52 19.73
CA GLN A 303 8.73 -9.82 18.80
C GLN A 303 9.59 -8.60 18.47
N VAL A 304 9.26 -7.43 19.01
CA VAL A 304 10.02 -6.20 18.76
C VAL A 304 11.38 -6.27 19.46
N ASP A 305 12.47 -6.18 18.69
CA ASP A 305 13.82 -6.07 19.23
C ASP A 305 14.17 -4.62 19.55
N LYS A 306 14.49 -4.35 20.83
CA LYS A 306 14.90 -3.02 21.29
C LYS A 306 16.20 -2.54 20.65
N GLN A 307 17.14 -3.44 20.35
CA GLN A 307 18.42 -3.08 19.72
C GLN A 307 18.19 -2.56 18.29
N VAL A 308 17.19 -3.12 17.59
CA VAL A 308 16.77 -2.61 16.29
C VAL A 308 16.27 -1.18 16.39
N TYR A 309 15.42 -0.90 17.38
CA TYR A 309 14.90 0.45 17.59
C TYR A 309 16.01 1.44 17.95
N GLU A 310 16.92 1.07 18.85
CA GLU A 310 18.07 1.90 19.22
C GLU A 310 18.93 2.21 17.99
N LYS A 311 19.23 1.19 17.17
CA LYS A 311 20.00 1.40 15.95
C LYS A 311 19.28 2.26 14.91
N VAL A 312 17.96 2.10 14.75
CA VAL A 312 17.16 2.97 13.89
C VAL A 312 17.13 4.41 14.41
N ALA A 313 17.06 4.62 15.72
CA ALA A 313 17.12 5.95 16.31
C ALA A 313 18.46 6.65 16.03
N GLU A 314 19.58 5.92 16.06
CA GLU A 314 20.90 6.42 15.64
C GLU A 314 20.95 6.81 14.16
N LEU A 315 20.38 5.95 13.29
CA LEU A 315 20.39 6.10 11.84
C LEU A 315 19.47 7.23 11.34
N TYR A 316 18.46 7.58 12.13
CA TYR A 316 17.50 8.65 11.89
C TYR A 316 17.52 9.63 13.07
N PRO A 317 18.51 10.53 13.18
CA PRO A 317 18.54 11.53 14.25
C PRO A 317 17.44 12.60 14.07
N ASP A 318 17.09 13.33 15.14
CA ASP A 318 16.18 14.50 15.08
C ASP A 318 16.86 15.76 14.49
N GLU A 319 17.42 15.60 13.30
CA GLU A 319 18.06 16.66 12.51
C GLU A 319 17.22 16.96 11.25
N PRO A 320 16.48 18.09 11.23
CA PRO A 320 15.57 18.40 10.13
C PRO A 320 16.21 18.41 8.74
N SER A 321 17.48 18.78 8.61
CA SER A 321 18.21 18.74 7.34
C SER A 321 18.33 17.35 6.71
N LEU A 322 18.28 16.28 7.52
CA LEU A 322 18.39 14.89 7.08
C LEU A 322 17.02 14.23 6.81
N GLY A 323 15.93 14.84 7.27
CA GLY A 323 14.60 14.26 7.18
C GLY A 323 13.79 14.64 5.93
N SER A 324 12.60 14.04 5.80
CA SER A 324 11.67 14.25 4.68
C SER A 324 10.68 15.40 4.96
N PRO A 325 10.34 16.31 4.02
CA PRO A 325 10.80 16.33 2.64
C PRO A 325 12.31 16.50 2.47
N PHE A 326 12.92 15.62 1.70
CA PHE A 326 14.37 15.58 1.52
C PHE A 326 14.85 16.80 0.73
N ASP A 327 16.12 17.19 0.93
CA ASP A 327 16.77 18.33 0.24
C ASP A 327 16.13 19.70 0.52
N THR A 328 15.43 19.86 1.66
CA THR A 328 14.80 21.13 2.08
C THR A 328 15.50 21.81 3.26
N GLY A 329 16.68 21.31 3.64
CA GLY A 329 17.45 21.82 4.78
C GLY A 329 16.65 21.79 6.08
N ASN A 330 16.86 22.80 6.94
CA ASN A 330 16.22 22.88 8.26
C ASN A 330 14.76 23.40 8.24
N ARG A 331 14.14 23.51 7.07
CA ARG A 331 12.76 24.01 6.94
C ARG A 331 11.77 22.98 7.48
N THR A 332 11.04 23.30 8.55
CA THR A 332 10.02 22.41 9.14
C THR A 332 8.59 22.71 8.67
N PHE A 333 8.41 23.73 7.81
CA PHE A 333 7.11 24.09 7.22
C PHE A 333 6.01 24.40 8.26
N GLY A 334 6.40 24.88 9.44
CA GLY A 334 5.47 25.16 10.54
C GLY A 334 5.08 23.93 11.37
N LEU A 335 5.63 22.76 11.07
CA LEU A 335 5.45 21.53 11.84
C LEU A 335 6.55 21.37 12.91
N PRO A 336 6.34 20.51 13.93
CA PRO A 336 7.37 20.17 14.91
C PRO A 336 8.64 19.63 14.24
N ARG A 337 9.83 19.89 14.82
CA ARG A 337 11.12 19.45 14.24
C ARG A 337 11.16 17.96 13.90
N ILE A 338 10.66 17.13 14.82
CA ILE A 338 10.60 15.67 14.67
C ILE A 338 9.81 15.20 13.45
N PHE A 339 8.90 16.02 12.90
CA PHE A 339 8.13 15.68 11.70
C PHE A 339 8.99 15.07 10.60
N LYS A 340 10.12 15.72 10.30
CA LYS A 340 10.97 15.30 9.18
C LYS A 340 11.66 13.96 9.44
N ARG A 341 12.00 13.68 10.71
CA ARG A 341 12.52 12.38 11.16
C ARG A 341 11.48 11.28 10.97
N LEU A 342 10.25 11.51 11.44
CA LEU A 342 9.15 10.55 11.33
C LEU A 342 8.82 10.26 9.86
N ALA A 343 8.75 11.29 9.02
CA ALA A 343 8.47 11.18 7.60
C ALA A 343 9.56 10.41 6.85
N ALA A 344 10.84 10.68 7.15
CA ALA A 344 11.96 9.97 6.52
C ALA A 344 11.93 8.47 6.86
N TRP A 345 11.86 8.14 8.16
CA TRP A 345 11.80 6.75 8.60
C TRP A 345 10.57 6.02 8.04
N TYR A 346 9.39 6.64 8.09
CA TYR A 346 8.16 6.01 7.59
C TYR A 346 8.24 5.72 6.09
N GLY A 347 8.68 6.71 5.29
CA GLY A 347 8.83 6.54 3.85
C GLY A 347 9.87 5.49 3.48
N ASP A 348 10.97 5.44 4.24
CA ASP A 348 12.03 4.48 4.03
C ASP A 348 11.62 3.05 4.43
N LEU A 349 11.00 2.87 5.59
CA LEU A 349 10.54 1.56 6.08
C LEU A 349 9.47 0.96 5.17
N HIS A 350 8.45 1.74 4.79
CA HIS A 350 7.31 1.20 4.08
C HIS A 350 7.50 1.14 2.56
N TYR A 351 8.39 1.95 1.97
CA TYR A 351 8.46 2.08 0.51
C TYR A 351 9.87 1.98 -0.06
N GLN A 352 10.84 2.77 0.42
CA GLN A 352 12.17 2.79 -0.20
C GLN A 352 12.96 1.50 0.03
N ALA A 353 13.07 1.05 1.29
CA ALA A 353 13.82 -0.16 1.63
C ALA A 353 13.19 -1.41 1.01
N PRO A 354 11.86 -1.63 1.13
CA PRO A 354 11.18 -2.77 0.50
C PRO A 354 11.33 -2.82 -1.02
N LYS A 355 11.22 -1.67 -1.71
CA LYS A 355 11.42 -1.59 -3.16
C LYS A 355 12.84 -2.03 -3.55
N ARG A 356 13.85 -1.50 -2.85
CA ARG A 356 15.25 -1.84 -3.07
C ARG A 356 15.54 -3.33 -2.80
N PHE A 357 14.98 -3.88 -1.72
CA PHE A 357 15.10 -5.30 -1.39
C PHE A 357 14.48 -6.17 -2.47
N TRP A 358 13.24 -5.85 -2.87
CA TRP A 358 12.52 -6.60 -3.89
C TRP A 358 13.20 -6.54 -5.26
N ALA A 359 13.70 -5.36 -5.67
CA ALA A 359 14.46 -5.21 -6.90
C ALA A 359 15.71 -6.11 -6.94
N ARG A 360 16.46 -6.17 -5.84
CA ARG A 360 17.67 -7.01 -5.73
C ARG A 360 17.34 -8.50 -5.72
N LYS A 361 16.22 -8.91 -5.11
CA LYS A 361 15.75 -10.29 -5.07
C LYS A 361 15.17 -10.77 -6.39
N ALA A 362 14.40 -9.94 -7.08
CA ALA A 362 13.71 -10.31 -8.32
C ALA A 362 14.59 -10.21 -9.58
N SER A 363 15.47 -9.20 -9.67
CA SER A 363 16.26 -8.93 -10.89
C SER A 363 17.19 -10.05 -11.38
N PRO A 364 17.72 -10.97 -10.53
CA PRO A 364 18.48 -12.12 -11.03
C PRO A 364 17.65 -13.12 -11.85
N HIS A 365 16.33 -13.09 -11.73
CA HIS A 365 15.43 -14.10 -12.32
C HIS A 365 14.58 -13.56 -13.48
N GLN A 366 14.40 -12.24 -13.57
CA GLN A 366 13.52 -11.59 -14.55
C GLN A 366 13.90 -10.12 -14.77
N PRO A 367 13.47 -9.50 -15.89
CA PRO A 367 13.58 -8.06 -16.06
C PRO A 367 12.82 -7.28 -14.97
N VAL A 368 13.53 -6.44 -14.24
CA VAL A 368 12.96 -5.52 -13.25
C VAL A 368 13.37 -4.11 -13.61
N TYR A 369 12.43 -3.21 -13.80
CA TYR A 369 12.69 -1.80 -14.09
C TYR A 369 12.34 -0.98 -12.87
N VAL A 370 13.29 -0.22 -12.35
CA VAL A 370 13.10 0.53 -11.10
C VAL A 370 13.12 2.03 -11.40
N TYR A 371 12.18 2.77 -10.83
CA TYR A 371 12.22 4.23 -10.83
C TYR A 371 12.23 4.85 -9.42
N TYR A 372 12.67 6.10 -9.38
CA TYR A 372 12.59 7.01 -8.24
C TYR A 372 11.95 8.32 -8.72
N PHE A 373 10.79 8.66 -8.19
CA PHE A 373 10.05 9.83 -8.62
C PHE A 373 10.40 11.04 -7.75
N ASP A 374 11.08 11.99 -8.37
CA ASP A 374 11.51 13.30 -7.83
C ASP A 374 10.91 14.42 -8.72
N GLY A 375 9.71 14.15 -9.24
CA GLY A 375 8.98 15.03 -10.15
C GLY A 375 8.26 16.17 -9.42
N PRO A 376 7.40 16.91 -10.13
CA PRO A 376 6.48 17.85 -9.50
C PRO A 376 5.61 17.17 -8.43
N PRO A 377 5.28 17.86 -7.33
CA PRO A 377 4.32 17.34 -6.36
C PRO A 377 2.93 17.21 -7.02
N ALA A 378 2.11 16.26 -6.55
CA ALA A 378 0.73 16.10 -7.07
C ALA A 378 -0.15 17.35 -6.87
N SER A 379 0.12 18.15 -5.82
CA SER A 379 -0.54 19.42 -5.57
C SER A 379 0.38 20.34 -4.75
N ASN A 380 0.14 21.66 -4.84
CA ASN A 380 0.85 22.66 -4.04
C ASN A 380 0.13 23.01 -2.72
N ASP A 381 -0.99 22.33 -2.40
CA ASP A 381 -1.82 22.61 -1.22
C ASP A 381 -0.98 22.61 0.08
N HIS A 382 0.08 21.80 0.14
CA HIS A 382 0.93 21.62 1.31
C HIS A 382 2.41 21.50 0.95
N ALA A 383 3.18 22.59 1.10
CA ALA A 383 4.62 22.59 0.85
C ALA A 383 5.42 21.55 1.68
N TYR A 384 4.88 21.11 2.83
CA TYR A 384 5.48 20.05 3.66
C TYR A 384 5.33 18.64 3.07
N GLY A 385 4.51 18.45 2.03
CA GLY A 385 4.31 17.16 1.38
C GLY A 385 5.48 16.75 0.49
N GLY A 386 6.25 17.72 -0.04
CA GLY A 386 7.29 17.44 -1.02
C GLY A 386 6.74 16.65 -2.21
N VAL A 387 7.54 15.74 -2.76
CA VAL A 387 7.08 14.75 -3.74
C VAL A 387 6.46 13.57 -2.99
N SER A 388 5.27 13.83 -2.44
CA SER A 388 4.56 12.91 -1.55
C SER A 388 4.11 11.61 -2.22
N HIS A 389 3.66 10.67 -1.41
CA HIS A 389 2.97 9.46 -1.86
C HIS A 389 1.87 9.77 -2.89
N SER A 390 1.87 9.02 -4.01
CA SER A 390 0.95 9.17 -5.15
C SER A 390 1.20 10.38 -6.07
N SER A 391 2.33 11.08 -5.94
CA SER A 391 2.63 12.25 -6.79
C SER A 391 2.82 11.93 -8.27
N GLU A 392 3.05 10.67 -8.62
CA GLU A 392 3.20 10.16 -9.97
C GLU A 392 1.87 9.95 -10.71
N LEU A 393 0.77 9.74 -9.98
CA LEU A 393 -0.54 9.43 -10.57
C LEU A 393 -1.10 10.51 -11.51
N PRO A 394 -1.01 11.83 -11.23
CA PRO A 394 -1.45 12.87 -12.17
C PRO A 394 -0.81 12.72 -13.54
N LEU A 395 0.48 12.38 -13.57
CA LEU A 395 1.24 12.22 -14.80
C LEU A 395 0.72 11.03 -15.61
N ILE A 396 0.39 9.93 -14.93
CA ILE A 396 -0.07 8.71 -15.57
C ILE A 396 -1.52 8.85 -16.08
N PHE A 397 -2.39 9.54 -15.35
CA PHE A 397 -3.82 9.67 -15.69
C PHE A 397 -4.18 10.97 -16.42
N GLY A 398 -3.27 11.94 -16.50
CA GLY A 398 -3.47 13.21 -17.21
C GLY A 398 -4.16 14.31 -16.41
N ASN A 399 -4.31 14.16 -15.10
CA ASN A 399 -4.96 15.14 -14.21
C ASN A 399 -3.94 16.11 -13.62
N LEU A 400 -3.23 16.83 -14.48
CA LEU A 400 -2.15 17.72 -14.06
C LEU A 400 -2.71 18.97 -13.37
N ASP A 401 -2.19 19.29 -12.18
CA ASP A 401 -2.40 20.58 -11.53
C ASP A 401 -1.50 21.64 -12.20
N GLU A 402 -2.13 22.59 -12.88
CA GLU A 402 -1.46 23.63 -13.69
C GLU A 402 -1.79 25.05 -13.21
N GLU A 403 -2.60 25.21 -12.16
CA GLU A 403 -3.23 26.49 -11.78
C GLU A 403 -2.20 27.60 -11.48
N ASP A 404 -1.11 27.24 -10.78
CA ASP A 404 -0.05 28.16 -10.36
C ASP A 404 1.24 28.06 -11.21
N LEU A 405 1.20 27.33 -12.34
CA LEU A 405 2.38 27.10 -13.16
C LEU A 405 2.53 28.15 -14.27
N SER A 406 3.76 28.59 -14.52
CA SER A 406 4.06 29.38 -15.72
C SER A 406 3.85 28.55 -17.00
N ILE A 407 3.68 29.22 -18.15
CA ILE A 407 3.51 28.54 -19.46
C ILE A 407 4.65 27.55 -19.75
N THR A 408 5.88 27.89 -19.36
CA THR A 408 7.04 27.01 -19.53
C THR A 408 6.93 25.77 -18.64
N GLU A 409 6.57 25.95 -17.36
CA GLU A 409 6.40 24.84 -16.43
C GLU A 409 5.25 23.92 -16.82
N VAL A 410 4.15 24.45 -17.37
CA VAL A 410 3.06 23.63 -17.92
C VAL A 410 3.55 22.76 -19.07
N LYS A 411 4.36 23.31 -19.98
CA LYS A 411 4.93 22.55 -21.11
C LYS A 411 5.85 21.43 -20.61
N GLU A 412 6.75 21.74 -19.67
CA GLU A 412 7.66 20.76 -19.08
C GLU A 412 6.88 19.66 -18.33
N TYR A 413 5.85 20.04 -17.57
CA TYR A 413 5.04 19.11 -16.79
C TYR A 413 4.25 18.15 -17.70
N ARG A 414 3.63 18.66 -18.76
CA ARG A 414 2.93 17.86 -19.76
C ARG A 414 3.87 16.91 -20.51
N ALA A 415 5.07 17.37 -20.87
CA ALA A 415 6.06 16.55 -21.56
C ALA A 415 6.57 15.41 -20.65
N LEU A 416 6.83 15.70 -19.38
CA LEU A 416 7.17 14.67 -18.39
C LEU A 416 6.02 13.67 -18.22
N ALA A 417 4.78 14.16 -18.15
CA ALA A 417 3.60 13.31 -18.01
C ALA A 417 3.42 12.37 -19.22
N GLU A 418 3.62 12.88 -20.43
CA GLU A 418 3.63 12.08 -21.66
C GLU A 418 4.75 11.03 -21.61
N ARG A 419 5.97 11.41 -21.23
CA ARG A 419 7.09 10.46 -21.12
C ARG A 419 6.74 9.31 -20.18
N VAL A 420 6.32 9.62 -18.95
CA VAL A 420 5.97 8.61 -17.93
C VAL A 420 4.85 7.69 -18.42
N ARG A 421 3.76 8.23 -18.99
CA ARG A 421 2.68 7.42 -19.58
C ARG A 421 3.19 6.48 -20.68
N ASN A 422 4.02 6.99 -21.57
CA ASN A 422 4.52 6.22 -22.71
C ASN A 422 5.40 5.04 -22.25
N ARG A 423 6.14 5.18 -21.14
CA ARG A 423 6.87 4.07 -20.50
C ARG A 423 5.96 2.97 -20.01
N TYR A 424 4.90 3.36 -19.30
CA TYR A 424 3.91 2.45 -18.73
C TYR A 424 3.19 1.68 -19.83
N ILE A 425 2.75 2.38 -20.88
CA ILE A 425 2.11 1.78 -22.06
C ILE A 425 3.06 0.82 -22.77
N SER A 426 4.30 1.24 -23.02
CA SER A 426 5.30 0.41 -23.70
C SER A 426 5.59 -0.87 -22.92
N PHE A 427 5.74 -0.78 -21.59
CA PHE A 427 5.92 -1.96 -20.76
C PHE A 427 4.70 -2.89 -20.77
N VAL A 428 3.48 -2.34 -20.70
CA VAL A 428 2.26 -3.16 -20.79
C VAL A 428 2.18 -3.88 -22.13
N TYR A 429 2.58 -3.25 -23.24
CA TYR A 429 2.50 -3.82 -24.58
C TYR A 429 3.65 -4.82 -24.86
N GLU A 430 4.89 -4.43 -24.55
CA GLU A 430 6.15 -5.06 -25.01
C GLU A 430 6.95 -5.73 -23.89
N LEU A 431 6.60 -5.52 -22.62
CA LEU A 431 7.41 -5.89 -21.44
C LEU A 431 8.76 -5.14 -21.36
N ASN A 432 8.86 -4.01 -22.07
CA ASN A 432 10.02 -3.11 -22.06
C ASN A 432 9.51 -1.65 -22.01
N PRO A 433 9.90 -0.83 -21.02
CA PRO A 433 9.52 0.58 -20.96
C PRO A 433 10.28 1.47 -21.96
N GLY A 434 11.33 0.95 -22.61
CA GLY A 434 12.11 1.61 -23.66
C GLY A 434 13.62 1.41 -23.46
N ASP A 435 14.39 1.51 -24.54
CA ASP A 435 15.78 1.05 -24.60
C ASP A 435 16.76 1.86 -23.71
N ASP A 436 16.42 3.10 -23.40
CA ASP A 436 17.17 3.98 -22.49
C ASP A 436 16.84 3.77 -21.01
N TRP A 437 15.87 2.89 -20.70
CA TRP A 437 15.58 2.44 -19.34
C TRP A 437 16.00 0.98 -19.17
N PRO A 438 17.27 0.70 -18.84
CA PRO A 438 17.76 -0.65 -18.65
C PRO A 438 17.11 -1.33 -17.44
N ALA A 439 17.02 -2.66 -17.49
CA ALA A 439 16.64 -3.44 -16.32
C ALA A 439 17.69 -3.28 -15.20
N TYR A 440 17.19 -3.17 -13.97
CA TYR A 440 18.00 -3.14 -12.75
C TYR A 440 18.78 -4.44 -12.60
N THR A 441 20.02 -4.33 -12.12
CA THR A 441 20.79 -5.48 -11.66
C THR A 441 21.48 -5.14 -10.35
N PRO A 442 21.74 -6.11 -9.44
CA PRO A 442 22.44 -5.85 -8.19
C PRO A 442 23.87 -5.31 -8.39
N ARG A 443 24.46 -5.54 -9.58
CA ARG A 443 25.78 -5.03 -9.97
C ARG A 443 25.73 -3.60 -10.48
N ALA A 444 24.79 -3.27 -11.37
CA ALA A 444 24.72 -1.94 -11.98
C ALA A 444 24.04 -0.91 -11.08
N LYS A 445 23.08 -1.34 -10.24
CA LYS A 445 22.34 -0.49 -9.28
C LYS A 445 21.77 0.80 -9.88
N LYS A 446 21.40 0.78 -11.17
CA LYS A 446 20.84 1.94 -11.88
C LYS A 446 19.33 2.00 -11.75
N VAL A 447 18.82 3.18 -11.42
CA VAL A 447 17.40 3.49 -11.26
C VAL A 447 17.04 4.68 -12.16
N MET A 448 15.89 4.62 -12.83
CA MET A 448 15.37 5.74 -13.61
C MET A 448 14.82 6.81 -12.65
N ARG A 449 15.38 8.02 -12.67
CA ARG A 449 14.80 9.17 -11.97
C ARG A 449 13.96 9.98 -12.92
N PHE A 450 12.69 10.14 -12.58
CA PHE A 450 11.81 11.14 -13.21
C PHE A 450 11.84 12.39 -12.34
N ASN A 451 12.26 13.53 -12.91
CA ASN A 451 12.35 14.78 -12.17
C ASN A 451 11.69 15.95 -12.93
N LYS A 452 11.46 17.08 -12.26
CA LYS A 452 10.81 18.26 -12.86
C LYS A 452 11.59 18.89 -14.04
N LYS A 453 12.91 18.72 -14.11
CA LYS A 453 13.83 19.43 -15.04
C LYS A 453 14.39 18.56 -16.18
N ILE A 454 14.23 17.25 -16.11
CA ILE A 454 14.81 16.25 -17.01
C ILE A 454 13.67 15.36 -17.49
N ILE A 455 12.99 15.85 -18.53
CA ILE A 455 11.81 15.23 -19.13
C ILE A 455 12.09 13.79 -19.56
N GLU A 456 13.25 13.52 -20.16
CA GLU A 456 13.61 12.18 -20.65
C GLU A 456 13.77 11.15 -19.53
N GLY A 457 13.98 11.63 -18.29
CA GLY A 457 14.50 10.86 -17.18
C GLY A 457 16.04 10.77 -17.21
N GLU A 458 16.62 10.36 -16.11
CA GLU A 458 18.07 10.11 -16.01
C GLU A 458 18.34 8.85 -15.19
N LEU A 459 19.47 8.19 -15.44
CA LEU A 459 19.88 7.03 -14.64
C LEU A 459 20.74 7.49 -13.46
N ILE A 460 20.21 7.30 -12.25
CA ILE A 460 20.93 7.55 -10.99
C ILE A 460 21.40 6.24 -10.36
N GLU A 461 22.36 6.35 -9.44
CA GLU A 461 22.74 5.25 -8.56
C GLU A 461 21.66 5.02 -7.48
N ASP A 462 21.42 3.77 -7.14
CA ASP A 462 20.56 3.35 -6.03
C ASP A 462 21.33 3.37 -4.69
N ASP A 463 21.89 4.52 -4.33
CA ASP A 463 22.83 4.71 -3.22
C ASP A 463 22.37 5.71 -2.15
N TRP A 464 21.24 6.39 -2.36
CA TRP A 464 20.70 7.29 -1.35
C TRP A 464 20.38 6.51 -0.06
N ARG A 465 20.71 7.14 1.08
CA ARG A 465 20.48 6.62 2.43
C ARG A 465 20.88 5.14 2.57
N ALA A 466 22.02 4.77 1.96
CA ALA A 466 22.43 3.37 1.83
C ALA A 466 22.47 2.64 3.17
N GLU A 467 23.05 3.25 4.21
CA GLU A 467 23.14 2.65 5.55
C GLU A 467 21.75 2.41 6.15
N GLN A 468 20.87 3.41 6.09
CA GLN A 468 19.51 3.30 6.60
C GLN A 468 18.72 2.20 5.89
N LEU A 469 18.70 2.23 4.56
CA LEU A 469 17.91 1.30 3.75
C LEU A 469 18.47 -0.12 3.78
N GLU A 470 19.79 -0.29 3.93
CA GLU A 470 20.40 -1.61 4.12
C GLU A 470 20.04 -2.17 5.50
N TYR A 471 20.09 -1.33 6.56
CA TYR A 471 19.73 -1.76 7.90
C TYR A 471 18.25 -2.15 8.01
N LEU A 472 17.33 -1.36 7.45
CA LEU A 472 15.90 -1.68 7.42
C LEU A 472 15.58 -2.96 6.64
N ASN A 473 16.44 -3.35 5.70
CA ASN A 473 16.33 -4.62 4.96
C ASN A 473 17.05 -5.80 5.63
N SER A 474 17.77 -5.56 6.72
CA SER A 474 18.43 -6.63 7.47
C SER A 474 17.40 -7.57 8.09
N GLU A 475 17.79 -8.83 8.30
CA GLU A 475 16.93 -9.83 8.92
C GLU A 475 16.41 -9.41 10.32
N PRO A 476 17.22 -8.83 11.24
CA PRO A 476 16.70 -8.33 12.52
C PRO A 476 15.63 -7.25 12.37
N ALA A 477 15.82 -6.30 11.44
CA ALA A 477 14.84 -5.25 11.19
C ALA A 477 13.56 -5.80 10.57
N GLN A 478 13.67 -6.71 9.60
CA GLN A 478 12.53 -7.39 8.99
C GLN A 478 11.72 -8.19 10.04
N ASN A 479 12.42 -8.91 10.92
CA ASN A 479 11.82 -9.64 12.04
C ASN A 479 11.29 -8.74 13.16
N THR A 480 11.55 -7.43 13.14
CA THR A 480 11.02 -6.48 14.14
C THR A 480 9.82 -5.70 13.60
N TYR A 481 9.90 -5.24 12.35
CA TYR A 481 8.91 -4.33 11.76
C TYR A 481 7.84 -5.02 10.92
N PHE A 482 7.99 -6.31 10.60
CA PHE A 482 7.02 -7.06 9.78
C PHE A 482 6.59 -8.35 10.47
N THR A 483 6.41 -8.27 11.80
CA THR A 483 5.96 -9.34 12.71
C THR A 483 4.46 -9.59 12.66
#